data_AF-A0A1Q9XXC1-F1
#
_entry.id   AF-A0A1Q9XXC1-F1
#
_cell.length_a   1.000
_cell.length_b   1.000
_cell.length_c   1.000
_cell.angle_alpha   90.00
_cell.angle_beta   90.00
_cell.angle_gamma   90.00
#
_symmetry.space_group_name_H-M   'P 1'
#
loop_
_entity.id
_entity.type
_entity.pdbx_description
1 polymer ?
#
loop_
_entity_poly.entity_id
_entity_poly.type
_entity_poly.pdbx_seq_one_letter_code
_entity_poly.pdbx_strand_id
1 'polypeptide(L)' 'MPATLRLTNDEQELLRKKCIEINKLLVRQGRQPIRDSELAHFLLSESISYVELGENGMLSLEIPRAVKK' A
#
# COMPACT_ATOMS: atom_id res chain seq x y z
N MET A 1 14.96 1.55 -14.66
CA MET A 1 14.26 0.74 -15.70
C MET A 1 12.76 0.89 -15.43
N PRO A 2 11.90 1.22 -16.42
CA PRO A 2 10.46 1.22 -16.19
C PRO A 2 10.01 -0.23 -16.04
N ALA A 3 9.72 -0.63 -14.81
CA ALA A 3 9.16 -1.94 -14.50
C ALA A 3 7.63 -1.80 -14.44
N THR A 4 6.93 -2.36 -15.42
CA THR A 4 5.48 -2.55 -15.33
C THR A 4 5.18 -3.71 -14.40
N LEU A 5 4.77 -3.41 -13.17
CA LEU A 5 4.24 -4.40 -12.23
C LEU A 5 2.84 -4.80 -12.69
N ARG A 6 2.66 -6.07 -13.06
CA ARG A 6 1.37 -6.61 -13.47
C ARG A 6 0.62 -7.11 -12.24
N LEU A 7 -0.42 -6.39 -11.86
CA LEU A 7 -1.35 -6.81 -10.81
C LEU A 7 -2.40 -7.75 -11.40
N THR A 8 -2.86 -8.69 -10.59
CA THR A 8 -4.08 -9.46 -10.85
C THR A 8 -5.31 -8.56 -10.74
N ASN A 9 -6.44 -9.01 -11.31
CA ASN A 9 -7.70 -8.28 -11.23
C ASN A 9 -8.13 -8.04 -9.78
N ASP A 10 -7.95 -9.05 -8.92
CA ASP A 10 -8.29 -8.98 -7.50
C ASP A 10 -7.40 -7.96 -6.76
N GLU A 11 -6.09 -7.97 -7.00
CA GLU A 11 -5.16 -7.00 -6.41
C GLU A 11 -5.48 -5.57 -6.87
N GLN A 12 -5.82 -5.39 -8.14
CA GLN A 12 -6.19 -4.08 -8.70
C GLN A 12 -7.49 -3.58 -8.06
N GLU A 13 -8.48 -4.45 -7.85
CA GLU A 13 -9.74 -4.08 -7.21
C GLU A 13 -9.54 -3.73 -5.73
N LEU A 14 -8.75 -4.52 -5.00
CA LEU A 14 -8.40 -4.26 -3.59
C LEU A 14 -7.68 -2.92 -3.44
N LEU A 15 -6.69 -2.66 -4.30
CA LEU A 15 -5.95 -1.40 -4.34
C LEU A 15 -6.90 -0.23 -4.62
N ARG A 16 -7.80 -0.37 -5.61
CA ARG A 16 -8.77 0.66 -5.98
C ARG A 16 -9.72 0.98 -4.84
N LYS A 17 -10.28 -0.04 -4.18
CA LYS A 17 -11.14 0.13 -2.99
C LYS A 17 -10.41 0.88 -1.90
N LYS A 18 -9.15 0.51 -1.63
CA LYS A 18 -8.35 1.18 -0.61
C LYS A 18 -8.03 2.64 -0.95
N CYS A 19 -7.73 2.91 -2.22
CA CYS A 19 -7.50 4.26 -2.72
C CYS A 19 -8.74 5.15 -2.54
N ILE A 20 -9.94 4.63 -2.84
CA ILE A 20 -11.20 5.35 -2.62
C ILE A 20 -11.41 5.67 -1.13
N GLU A 21 -11.16 4.71 -0.24
CA GLU A 21 -11.26 4.93 1.22
C GLU A 21 -10.31 6.05 1.68
N ILE A 22 -9.04 5.98 1.28
CA ILE A 22 -8.02 6.96 1.64
C ILE A 22 -8.38 8.34 1.08
N ASN A 23 -8.80 8.42 -0.18
CA ASN A 23 -9.18 9.67 -0.81
C ASN A 23 -10.37 10.34 -0.12
N LYS A 24 -11.35 9.57 0.36
CA LYS A 24 -12.43 10.11 1.20
C LYS A 24 -11.90 10.76 2.47
N LEU A 25 -10.89 10.17 3.11
CA LEU A 25 -10.25 10.75 4.30
C LEU A 25 -9.42 12.00 3.97
N LEU A 26 -8.65 11.97 2.88
CA LEU A 26 -7.84 13.10 2.42
C LEU A 26 -8.72 14.31 2.11
N VAL A 27 -9.80 14.11 1.35
CA VAL A 27 -10.76 15.19 1.02
C VAL A 27 -11.41 15.76 2.27
N ARG A 28 -11.78 14.92 3.25
CA ARG A 28 -12.30 15.38 4.56
C ARG A 28 -11.29 16.22 5.34
N GLN A 29 -10.00 16.00 5.11
CA GLN A 29 -8.90 16.78 5.71
C GLN A 29 -8.50 18.00 4.86
N GLY A 30 -9.22 18.30 3.77
CA GLY A 30 -8.88 19.39 2.84
C GLY A 30 -7.63 19.12 2.00
N ARG A 31 -7.18 17.86 1.92
CA ARG A 31 -6.00 17.44 1.16
C ARG A 31 -6.39 16.93 -0.23
N GLN A 32 -5.45 17.02 -1.16
CA GLN A 32 -5.62 16.51 -2.52
C GLN A 32 -5.68 14.96 -2.49
N PRO A 33 -6.58 14.35 -3.28
CA PRO A 33 -6.62 12.90 -3.44
C PRO A 33 -5.39 12.39 -4.20
N ILE A 34 -5.05 11.13 -3.99
CA ILE A 34 -3.96 10.42 -4.65
C ILE A 34 -4.49 9.45 -5.71
N ARG A 35 -3.64 9.06 -6.66
CA ARG A 35 -3.93 8.06 -7.68
C ARG A 35 -3.66 6.65 -7.17
N ASP A 36 -4.29 5.66 -7.81
CA ASP A 36 -4.08 4.25 -7.48
C ASP A 36 -2.60 3.84 -7.63
N SER A 37 -1.92 4.34 -8.66
CA SER A 37 -0.49 4.08 -8.89
C SER A 37 0.39 4.69 -7.80
N GLU A 38 0.05 5.87 -7.29
CA GLU A 38 0.79 6.52 -6.20
C GLU A 38 0.65 5.72 -4.90
N LEU A 39 -0.58 5.25 -4.61
CA LEU A 39 -0.81 4.36 -3.47
C LEU A 39 -0.03 3.04 -3.62
N ALA A 40 -0.01 2.44 -4.81
CA ALA A 40 0.75 1.21 -5.05
C ALA A 40 2.26 1.43 -4.84
N HIS A 41 2.82 2.50 -5.39
CA HIS A 41 4.24 2.83 -5.22
C HIS A 41 4.59 3.06 -3.74
N PHE A 42 3.75 3.78 -3.01
CA PHE A 42 3.93 4.00 -1.57
C PHE A 42 3.91 2.67 -0.79
N LEU A 43 2.89 1.85 -1.01
CA LEU A 43 2.75 0.55 -0.33
C LEU A 43 3.91 -0.38 -0.60
N LEU A 44 4.38 -0.47 -1.85
CA LEU A 44 5.52 -1.31 -2.22
C LEU A 44 6.82 -0.81 -1.59
N SER A 45 7.05 0.52 -1.61
CA SER A 45 8.27 1.09 -1.04
C SER A 45 8.35 0.87 0.47
N GLU A 46 7.25 1.08 1.18
CA GLU A 46 7.19 0.84 2.62
C GLU A 46 7.30 -0.66 2.91
N SER A 47 6.54 -1.50 2.21
CA SER A 47 6.47 -2.93 2.51
C SER A 47 7.82 -3.62 2.40
N ILE A 48 8.63 -3.29 1.38
CA ILE A 48 9.96 -3.87 1.17
C ILE A 48 10.86 -3.74 2.42
N SER A 49 10.72 -2.65 3.19
CA SER A 49 11.53 -2.41 4.39
C SER A 49 11.10 -3.23 5.60
N TYR A 50 9.87 -3.77 5.57
CA TYR A 50 9.27 -4.56 6.65
C TYR A 50 9.04 -6.02 6.28
N VAL A 51 9.49 -6.45 5.08
CA VAL A 51 9.43 -7.86 4.69
C VAL A 51 10.49 -8.63 5.46
N GLU A 52 10.04 -9.60 6.25
CA GLU A 52 10.89 -10.56 6.92
C GLU A 52 10.61 -11.97 6.39
N LEU A 53 11.66 -12.79 6.38
CA LEU A 53 11.56 -14.21 6.04
C LEU A 53 11.46 -15.02 7.32
N GLY A 54 10.29 -15.62 7.55
CA GLY A 54 10.10 -16.55 8.66
C GLY A 54 10.88 -17.86 8.47
N GLU A 55 11.17 -18.55 9.57
CA GLU A 55 11.94 -19.81 9.59
C GLU A 55 11.27 -20.95 8.78
N ASN A 56 9.96 -20.85 8.57
CA ASN A 56 9.17 -21.76 7.74
C ASN A 56 9.18 -21.40 6.24
N GLY A 57 9.94 -20.38 5.83
CA GLY A 57 9.98 -19.88 4.45
C GLY A 57 8.79 -18.99 4.09
N MET A 58 7.95 -18.59 5.05
CA MET A 58 6.83 -17.70 4.82
C MET A 58 7.26 -16.22 4.92
N LEU A 59 6.81 -15.40 3.98
CA LEU A 59 7.05 -13.96 4.02
C LEU A 59 6.01 -13.29 4.93
N SER A 60 6.48 -12.47 5.87
CA SER A 60 5.65 -11.67 6.76
C SER A 60 6.02 -10.19 6.65
N LEU A 61 5.01 -9.33 6.79
CA LEU A 61 5.20 -7.87 6.86
C LEU A 61 5.06 -7.43 8.32
N GLU A 62 6.17 -7.09 8.96
CA GLU A 62 6.18 -6.54 10.32
C GLU A 62 6.08 -5.01 10.27
N ILE A 63 4.88 -4.48 10.07
CA ILE A 63 4.66 -3.03 10.05
C ILE A 63 4.55 -2.53 11.51
N PRO A 64 5.50 -1.72 12.01
CA PRO A 64 5.38 -1.14 13.34
C PRO A 64 4.16 -0.21 13.35
N ARG A 65 3.12 -0.58 14.11
CA ARG A 65 1.95 0.29 14.29
C ARG A 65 2.42 1.58 14.95
N ALA A 66 2.39 2.69 14.21
CA ALA A 66 2.57 4.01 14.79
C ALA A 66 1.48 4.23 15.85
N VAL A 67 1.86 4.11 17.13
CA VAL A 67 1.05 4.54 18.26
C VAL A 67 0.90 6.04 18.10
N LYS A 68 -0.30 6.50 17.70
CA LYS A 68 -0.66 7.91 17.76
C LYS A 68 -0.54 8.34 19.23
N LYS A 69 0.52 9.06 19.56
CA LYS A 69 0.60 9.87 20.78
C LYS A 69 -0.23 11.13 20.61
#